data_AF-A0A0P9UK26-F1
#
_entry.id   AF-A0A0P9UK26-F1
#
_cell.length_a   1.000
_cell.length_b   1.000
_cell.length_c   1.000
_cell.angle_alpha   90.00
_cell.angle_beta   90.00
_cell.angle_gamma   90.00
#
_symmetry.space_group_name_H-M   'P 1'
#
loop_
_entity.id
_entity.type
_entity.pdbx_description
1 polymer ?
#
loop_
_entity_poly.entity_id
_entity_poly.type
_entity_poly.pdbx_seq_one_letter_code
_entity_poly.pdbx_strand_id
1 'polypeptide(L)' 'FKKLPGSRRSAFETLDQPALQALPEHPYIYAEWKKVRVHIDYHVEVDGHFYSVPYQLVKHQLVKHQL' A
#
# COMPACT_ATOMS: atom_id res chain seq x y z
N PHE A 1 -5.14 -11.00 -30.15
CA PHE A 1 -6.20 -10.54 -31.08
C PHE A 1 -6.14 -11.11 -32.49
N LYS A 2 -5.19 -12.02 -32.80
CA LYS A 2 -5.22 -12.84 -34.04
C LYS A 2 -5.73 -14.29 -33.81
N LYS A 3 -6.27 -14.62 -32.61
CA LYS A 3 -6.64 -15.99 -32.22
C LYS A 3 -8.00 -16.15 -31.50
N LEU A 4 -8.69 -15.07 -31.18
CA LEU A 4 -10.03 -15.12 -30.58
C LEU A 4 -10.99 -14.33 -31.47
N PRO A 5 -12.21 -14.82 -31.73
CA PRO A 5 -13.22 -14.09 -32.48
C PRO A 5 -13.62 -12.81 -31.72
N GLY A 6 -13.94 -11.75 -32.47
CA GLY A 6 -14.35 -10.45 -31.92
C GLY A 6 -13.21 -9.46 -31.70
N SER A 7 -13.44 -8.48 -30.83
CA SER A 7 -12.54 -7.35 -30.55
C SER A 7 -12.09 -7.31 -29.10
N ARG A 8 -11.15 -6.42 -28.74
CA ARG A 8 -10.75 -6.21 -27.34
C ARG A 8 -11.95 -5.86 -26.46
N ARG A 9 -12.84 -5.04 -27.02
CA ARG A 9 -14.04 -4.57 -26.33
C ARG A 9 -15.02 -5.71 -26.04
N SER A 10 -15.29 -6.58 -27.02
CA SER A 10 -16.24 -7.68 -26.80
C SER A 10 -15.73 -8.69 -25.77
N ALA A 11 -14.41 -8.92 -25.73
CA ALA A 11 -13.79 -9.75 -24.69
C ALA A 11 -13.92 -9.11 -23.30
N PHE A 12 -13.67 -7.80 -23.19
CA PHE A 12 -13.85 -7.05 -21.94
C PHE A 12 -15.30 -7.13 -21.43
N GLU A 13 -16.28 -6.88 -22.28
CA GLU A 13 -17.70 -6.91 -21.92
C GLU A 13 -18.15 -8.31 -21.45
N THR A 14 -17.61 -9.38 -22.05
CA THR A 14 -18.03 -10.76 -21.74
C THR A 14 -17.30 -11.37 -20.54
N LEU A 15 -16.01 -11.05 -20.37
CA LEU A 15 -15.14 -11.73 -19.41
C LEU A 15 -14.79 -10.85 -18.21
N ASP A 16 -14.29 -9.64 -18.49
CA ASP A 16 -13.75 -8.76 -17.46
C ASP A 16 -14.88 -8.03 -16.72
N GLN A 17 -15.78 -7.38 -17.45
CA GLN A 17 -16.87 -6.55 -16.90
C GLN A 17 -17.73 -7.25 -15.83
N PRO A 18 -18.21 -8.50 -16.00
CA PRO A 18 -18.99 -9.18 -14.94
C PRO A 18 -18.15 -9.61 -13.72
N ALA A 19 -16.82 -9.67 -13.85
CA ALA A 19 -15.91 -10.00 -12.75
C ALA A 19 -15.39 -8.77 -11.99
N LEU A 20 -15.59 -7.56 -12.53
CA LEU A 20 -15.16 -6.32 -11.90
C LEU A 20 -16.01 -6.00 -10.66
N GLN A 21 -15.33 -5.56 -9.61
CA GLN A 21 -15.96 -5.00 -8.42
C GLN A 21 -16.24 -3.50 -8.62
N ALA A 22 -17.13 -2.96 -7.78
CA ALA A 22 -17.34 -1.51 -7.72
C ALA A 22 -16.02 -0.78 -7.41
N LEU A 23 -15.90 0.47 -7.87
CA LEU A 23 -14.75 1.30 -7.51
C LEU A 23 -14.70 1.45 -5.97
N PRO A 24 -13.52 1.26 -5.35
CA PRO A 24 -13.35 1.52 -3.93
C PRO A 24 -13.73 2.97 -3.60
N GLU A 25 -14.33 3.18 -2.43
CA GLU A 25 -14.71 4.52 -1.94
C GLU A 25 -13.50 5.45 -1.79
N HIS A 26 -12.34 4.87 -1.46
CA HIS A 26 -11.09 5.60 -1.31
C HIS A 26 -10.12 5.23 -2.41
N PRO A 27 -9.39 6.21 -2.98
CA PRO A 27 -8.36 5.93 -3.97
C PRO A 27 -7.29 5.01 -3.40
N TYR A 28 -6.68 4.21 -4.27
CA TYR A 28 -5.50 3.44 -3.88
C TYR A 28 -4.37 4.39 -3.47
N ILE A 29 -3.87 4.22 -2.25
CA ILE A 29 -2.73 4.96 -1.72
C ILE A 29 -1.57 3.98 -1.62
N TYR A 30 -0.46 4.30 -2.30
CA TYR A 30 0.76 3.52 -2.21
C TYR A 30 1.31 3.62 -0.78
N ALA A 31 1.65 2.48 -0.19
CA ALA A 31 2.15 2.42 1.17
C ALA A 31 3.33 1.45 1.26
N GLU A 32 4.46 1.95 1.75
CA GLU A 32 5.61 1.11 2.09
C GLU A 32 5.62 0.81 3.58
N TRP A 33 5.62 -0.48 3.89
CA TRP A 33 5.65 -0.97 5.27
C TRP A 33 7.09 -1.23 5.70
N LYS A 34 7.71 -0.23 6.33
CA LYS A 34 9.05 -0.39 6.94
C LYS A 34 8.88 -0.69 8.43
N LYS A 35 9.45 -1.82 8.87
CA LYS A 35 9.55 -2.16 10.29
C LYS A 35 10.69 -1.35 10.90
N VAL A 36 10.35 -0.41 11.78
CA VAL A 36 11.33 0.40 12.52
C VAL A 36 11.26 0.07 14.01
N ARG A 37 12.41 0.10 14.68
CA ARG A 37 12.49 -0.09 16.15
C ARG A 37 12.72 1.27 16.79
N VAL A 38 11.93 1.58 17.81
CA VAL A 38 12.12 2.79 18.60
C VAL A 38 13.38 2.66 19.43
N HIS A 39 14.32 3.59 19.23
CA HIS A 39 15.54 3.70 20.01
C HIS A 39 15.26 4.11 21.46
N ILE A 40 16.24 3.91 22.34
CA ILE A 40 16.08 4.20 23.79
C ILE A 40 15.87 5.70 24.07
N ASP A 41 16.35 6.55 23.18
CA ASP A 41 16.18 7.99 23.17
C ASP A 41 14.88 8.44 22.47
N TYR A 42 13.86 7.58 22.39
CA TYR A 42 12.53 7.89 21.87
C TYR A 42 12.49 8.32 20.39
N HIS A 43 13.50 7.99 19.59
CA HIS A 43 13.51 8.27 18.15
C HIS A 43 13.38 7.01 17.28
N VAL A 44 12.82 7.18 16.09
CA VAL A 44 12.90 6.21 14.99
C VAL A 44 13.65 6.83 13.83
N GLU A 45 14.57 6.07 13.25
CA GLU A 45 15.22 6.47 12.00
C GLU A 45 14.34 6.07 10.81
N VAL A 46 14.06 7.02 9.93
CA VAL A 46 13.40 6.80 8.66
C VAL A 46 14.15 7.55 7.58
N ASP A 47 14.72 6.78 6.65
CA ASP A 47 15.42 7.30 5.46
C ASP A 47 16.47 8.36 5.83
N GLY A 48 17.27 8.07 6.86
CA GLY A 48 18.33 8.96 7.38
C GLY A 48 17.85 10.08 8.30
N HIS A 49 16.55 10.19 8.57
CA HIS A 49 15.96 11.23 9.41
C HIS A 49 15.41 10.64 10.72
N PHE A 50 15.64 11.33 11.83
CA PHE A 50 15.15 10.90 13.15
C PHE A 50 13.87 11.63 13.52
N TYR A 51 12.85 10.88 13.91
CA TYR A 51 11.56 11.41 14.35
C TYR A 51 11.29 10.97 15.78
N SER A 52 10.90 11.92 16.63
CA SER A 52 10.50 11.61 18.00
C SER A 52 9.17 10.88 18.03
N VAL A 53 9.04 9.91 18.93
CA VAL A 53 7.80 9.17 19.19
C VAL A 53 7.48 9.17 20.69
N PRO A 54 6.23 8.90 21.09
CA PRO A 54 5.89 8.76 22.49
C PRO A 54 6.83 7.77 23.21
N TYR A 55 7.39 8.18 24.35
CA TYR A 55 8.40 7.41 25.08
C TYR A 55 7.92 6.01 25.50
N GLN A 56 6.61 5.81 25.62
CA GLN A 56 6.00 4.51 25.93
C GLN A 56 6.28 3.45 24.85
N LEU A 57 6.56 3.89 23.63
CA LEU A 57 6.85 3.03 22.49
C LEU A 57 8.33 2.62 22.42
N VAL A 58 9.18 3.08 23.35
CA VAL A 58 10.58 2.64 23.42
C VAL A 58 10.65 1.12 23.45
N LYS A 59 11.56 0.53 22.64
CA LYS A 59 11.73 -0.91 22.39
C LYS A 59 10.58 -1.60 21.63
N HIS A 60 9.51 -0.90 21.27
CA HIS A 60 8.46 -1.46 20.42
C HIS A 60 8.89 -1.42 18.95
N GLN A 61 8.38 -2.39 18.20
CA GLN A 61 8.50 -2.42 16.74
C GLN A 61 7.26 -1.76 16.15
N LEU A 62 7.47 -0.71 15.37
CA LEU A 62 6.42 0.02 14.69
C LEU A 62 6.43 -0.34 13.20
N VAL A 63 5.26 -0.35 12.59
CA VAL A 63 5.15 -0.39 11.14
C VAL A 63 4.74 1.00 10.68
N LYS A 64 5.63 1.66 9.94
CA LYS A 64 5.34 2.97 9.36
C LYS A 64 4.51 2.78 8.10
N HIS A 65 3.50 3.64 7.94
CA HIS A 65 2.83 3.90 6.67
C HIS A 65 3.48 5.15 6.07
N GLN A 66 4.23 5.00 4.97
CA GLN A 66 4.78 6.12 4.22
C GLN A 66 3.83 6.43 3.06
N LEU A 67 3.27 7.65 3.05
CA LEU A 67 2.51 8.23 1.95
C LEU A 67 3.46 8.81 0.89
#